data_AF-A0A8T6TVF1-F1
#
_entry.id   AF-A0A8T6TVF1-F1
#
_cell.length_a   1.000
_cell.length_b   1.000
_cell.length_c   1.000
_cell.angle_alpha   90.00
_cell.angle_beta   90.00
_cell.angle_gamma   90.00
#
_symmetry.space_group_name_H-M   'P 1'
#
loop_
_entity.id
_entity.type
_entity.pdbx_description
1 polymer ?
#
loop_
_entity_poly.entity_id
_entity_poly.type
_entity_poly.pdbx_seq_one_letter_code
_entity_poly.pdbx_strand_id
1 'polypeptide(L)' 'PHLDALYNFGLRLTSDPNDAEDLVQDTIVKAYRFFSSYEKGTNAKAWLFRILKNSYINNYRKKSKKPQQVDYDEVSTF' A
#
# COMPACT_ATOMS: atom_id res chain seq x y z
N PRO A 1 -8.10 16.34 1.58
CA PRO A 1 -7.52 16.91 0.33
C PRO A 1 -6.21 16.25 -0.19
N HIS A 2 -5.89 15.00 0.18
CA HIS A 2 -4.73 14.27 -0.39
C HIS A 2 -5.04 12.86 -0.88
N LEU A 3 -6.27 12.36 -0.66
CA LEU A 3 -6.66 10.99 -1.00
C LEU A 3 -6.59 10.75 -2.50
N ASP A 4 -7.17 11.62 -3.33
CA ASP A 4 -7.13 11.46 -4.79
C ASP A 4 -5.70 11.48 -5.35
N ALA A 5 -4.83 12.29 -4.75
CA ALA A 5 -3.42 12.34 -5.14
C ALA A 5 -2.67 11.05 -4.75
N LEU A 6 -2.97 10.49 -3.57
CA LEU A 6 -2.42 9.21 -3.13
C LEU A 6 -2.94 8.06 -3.99
N TYR A 7 -4.23 8.06 -4.31
CA TYR A 7 -4.86 7.06 -5.17
C TYR A 7 -4.29 7.07 -6.59
N ASN A 8 -4.23 8.25 -7.23
CA ASN A 8 -3.64 8.38 -8.56
C ASN A 8 -2.17 7.94 -8.61
N PHE A 9 -1.40 8.19 -7.53
CA PHE A 9 -0.04 7.70 -7.44
C PHE A 9 0.03 6.20 -7.16
N GLY A 10 -0.85 5.67 -6.31
CA GLY A 10 -0.99 4.24 -6.03
C GLY A 10 -1.38 3.44 -7.27
N LEU A 11 -2.31 3.95 -8.08
CA LEU A 11 -2.69 3.38 -9.38
C LEU A 11 -1.49 3.25 -10.32
N ARG A 12 -0.64 4.28 -10.41
CA ARG A 12 0.58 4.25 -11.23
C ARG A 12 1.60 3.21 -10.75
N LEU A 13 1.61 2.88 -9.46
CA LEU A 13 2.52 1.89 -8.88
C LEU A 13 2.01 0.46 -9.05
N THR A 14 0.72 0.26 -8.86
CA THR A 14 0.09 -1.07 -8.80
C THR A 14 -0.43 -1.54 -10.16
N SER A 15 -0.81 -0.61 -11.04
CA SER A 15 -1.52 -0.89 -12.30
C SER A 15 -2.84 -1.66 -12.13
N ASP A 16 -3.37 -1.74 -10.90
CA ASP A 16 -4.63 -2.40 -10.56
C ASP A 16 -5.44 -1.50 -9.60
N PRO A 17 -6.71 -1.20 -9.91
CA PRO A 17 -7.52 -0.32 -9.06
C PRO A 17 -7.74 -0.82 -7.64
N ASN A 18 -7.94 -2.13 -7.45
CA ASN A 18 -8.22 -2.70 -6.13
C ASN A 18 -6.94 -2.66 -5.26
N ASP A 19 -5.80 -3.08 -5.80
CA ASP A 19 -4.50 -2.98 -5.13
C ASP A 19 -4.17 -1.51 -4.79
N ALA A 20 -4.58 -0.54 -5.62
CA ALA A 20 -4.40 0.88 -5.35
C ALA A 20 -5.28 1.38 -4.19
N GLU A 21 -6.55 0.97 -4.13
CA GLU A 21 -7.46 1.27 -3.02
C GLU A 21 -6.92 0.72 -1.70
N ASP A 22 -6.51 -0.55 -1.69
CA ASP A 22 -5.93 -1.22 -0.53
C ASP A 22 -4.64 -0.51 -0.06
N LEU A 23 -3.78 -0.12 -1.00
CA LEU A 23 -2.56 0.60 -0.70
C LEU A 23 -2.83 1.98 -0.07
N VAL A 24 -3.84 2.71 -0.57
CA VAL A 24 -4.25 4.00 0.02
C VAL A 24 -4.84 3.77 1.41
N GLN A 25 -5.68 2.77 1.60
CA GLN A 25 -6.28 2.46 2.89
C GLN A 25 -5.20 2.17 3.95
N ASP A 26 -4.25 1.27 3.64
CA ASP A 26 -3.12 0.95 4.53
C ASP A 26 -2.25 2.18 4.82
N THR A 27 -2.07 3.06 3.83
CA THR A 27 -1.38 4.35 4.01
C THR A 27 -2.07 5.22 5.05
N ILE A 28 -3.39 5.35 4.98
CA ILE A 28 -4.17 6.18 5.92
C ILE A 28 -4.16 5.58 7.33
N VAL A 29 -4.31 4.26 7.45
CA VAL A 29 -4.22 3.56 8.75
C VAL A 29 -2.85 3.80 9.40
N LYS A 30 -1.76 3.69 8.62
CA LYS A 30 -0.40 3.99 9.10
C LYS A 30 -0.20 5.46 9.42
N ALA A 31 -0.71 6.36 8.60
CA ALA A 31 -0.64 7.79 8.86
C ALA A 31 -1.33 8.16 10.19
N TYR A 32 -2.48 7.56 10.47
CA TYR A 32 -3.15 7.73 11.76
C TYR A 32 -2.31 7.17 12.93
N ARG A 33 -1.79 5.94 12.79
CA ARG A 33 -0.94 5.31 13.81
C ARG A 33 0.34 6.10 14.12
N PHE A 34 0.95 6.69 13.10
CA PHE A 34 2.21 7.45 13.23
C PHE A 34 1.98 8.97 13.26
N PHE A 35 0.75 9.43 13.49
CA PHE A 35 0.42 10.85 13.44
C PHE A 35 1.26 11.68 14.41
N SER A 36 1.59 11.13 15.58
CA SER A 36 2.47 11.79 16.58
C SER A 36 3.90 12.03 16.10
N SER A 37 4.36 11.31 15.07
CA SER A 37 5.68 11.51 14.46
C SER A 37 5.67 12.53 13.32
N TYR A 38 4.49 13.05 12.96
CA TYR A 38 4.39 14.13 11.98
C TYR A 38 4.77 15.46 12.63
N GLU A 39 5.73 16.15 12.02
CA GLU A 39 6.16 17.47 12.46
C GLU A 39 5.25 18.56 11.85
N LYS A 40 4.49 19.25 12.69
CA LYS A 40 3.59 20.31 12.27
C LYS A 40 4.38 21.45 11.60
N GLY A 41 3.87 21.94 10.48
CA GLY A 41 4.54 22.97 9.67
C GLY A 41 5.38 22.41 8.53
N THR A 42 5.63 21.10 8.51
CA THR A 42 6.25 20.41 7.36
C THR A 42 5.21 20.04 6.30
N ASN A 43 5.64 19.40 5.20
CA ASN A 43 4.78 19.05 4.09
C ASN A 43 4.03 17.72 4.32
N ALA A 44 2.78 17.80 4.78
CA ALA A 44 1.90 16.64 4.99
C ALA A 44 1.75 15.76 3.75
N LYS A 45 1.67 16.36 2.55
CA LYS A 45 1.56 15.59 1.30
C LYS A 45 2.81 14.75 1.07
N ALA A 46 4.00 15.32 1.23
CA ALA A 46 5.26 14.58 1.07
C ALA A 46 5.39 13.45 2.11
N TRP A 47 4.99 13.72 3.36
CA TRP A 47 4.99 12.72 4.43
C TRP A 47 4.06 11.54 4.13
N LEU A 48 2.82 11.80 3.69
CA LEU A 48 1.87 10.76 3.27
C LEU A 48 2.39 9.94 2.10
N PHE A 49 2.98 10.58 1.08
CA PHE A 49 3.56 9.88 -0.07
C PHE A 49 4.75 8.99 0.33
N ARG A 50 5.51 9.37 1.36
CA ARG A 50 6.57 8.51 1.92
C ARG A 50 6.00 7.26 2.58
N ILE A 51 4.92 7.38 3.35
CA ILE A 51 4.22 6.23 3.95
C ILE A 51 3.69 5.31 2.85
N LEU A 52 3.06 5.86 1.81
CA LEU A 52 2.51 5.10 0.69
C LEU A 52 3.60 4.32 -0.05
N LYS A 53 4.69 4.99 -0.46
CA LYS A 53 5.80 4.34 -1.17
C LYS A 53 6.43 3.22 -0.34
N ASN A 54 6.63 3.44 0.96
CA ASN A 54 7.17 2.42 1.85
C ASN A 54 6.22 1.21 1.97
N SER A 55 4.91 1.47 2.06
CA SER A 55 3.88 0.41 2.12
C SER A 55 3.85 -0.41 0.84
N TYR A 56 3.92 0.25 -0.32
CA TYR A 56 4.03 -0.42 -1.63
C TYR A 56 5.27 -1.32 -1.70
N ILE A 57 6.47 -0.80 -1.37
CA ILE A 57 7.71 -1.58 -1.41
C ILE A 57 7.64 -2.80 -0.48
N ASN A 58 7.07 -2.62 0.71
CA ASN A 58 6.91 -3.73 1.66
C ASN A 58 5.94 -4.79 1.15
N ASN A 59 4.82 -4.39 0.55
CA ASN A 59 3.84 -5.30 -0.05
C ASN A 59 4.45 -6.04 -1.24
N TYR A 60 5.18 -5.34 -2.11
CA TYR A 60 5.90 -5.93 -3.24
C TYR A 60 6.90 -6.99 -2.77
N ARG A 61 7.77 -6.65 -1.79
CA ARG A 61 8.74 -7.61 -1.21
C ARG A 61 8.07 -8.81 -0.57
N LYS A 62 6.90 -8.63 0.07
CA LYS A 62 6.12 -9.74 0.62
C LYS A 62 5.55 -10.62 -0.50
N LYS A 63 4.95 -10.03 -1.56
CA LYS A 63 4.43 -10.76 -2.72
C LYS A 63 5.56 -11.58 -3.39
N SER A 64 6.74 -11.00 -3.61
CA SER A 64 7.88 -11.71 -4.22
C SER A 64 8.49 -12.83 -3.38
N LYS A 65 8.28 -12.83 -2.05
CA LYS A 65 8.81 -13.86 -1.13
C LYS A 65 7.78 -14.95 -0.80
N LYS A 66 6.54 -14.82 -1.26
CA LYS A 66 5.52 -15.86 -1.00
C LYS A 66 5.85 -17.10 -1.84
N PRO A 67 5.82 -18.30 -1.24
CA PRO A 67 5.87 -19.53 -2.02
C PRO A 67 4.70 -19.57 -3.00
N GLN A 68 4.90 -20.20 -4.15
CA GLN A 68 3.87 -20.34 -5.17
C GLN A 68 2.64 -20.99 -4.52
N GLN A 69 1.53 -20.26 -4.51
CA GLN A 69 0.27 -20.78 -4.00
C GLN A 69 -0.25 -21.74 -5.06
N VAL A 70 -0.33 -23.02 -4.70
CA VAL A 70 -0.99 -24.05 -5.50
C VAL A 70 -2.46 -24.02 -5.09
N ASP A 71 -3.35 -24.07 -6.07
CA ASP A 71 -4.77 -24.10 -5.79
C ASP A 71 -5.14 -25.40 -5.07
N TYR A 72 -5.92 -25.31 -3.99
CA TYR A 72 -6.26 -26.48 -3.17
C TYR A 72 -7.16 -27.46 -3.95
N ASP A 73 -7.99 -26.91 -4.84
CA ASP A 73 -8.91 -27.68 -5.66
C ASP A 73 -8.17 -28.56 -6.68
N GLU A 74 -7.02 -28.10 -7.22
CA GLU A 74 -6.15 -28.88 -8.11
C GLU A 74 -5.48 -30.07 -7.41
N VAL A 75 -5.16 -29.93 -6.12
CA VAL A 75 -4.51 -30.99 -5.32
C VAL A 75 -5.52 -31.99 -4.77
N SER A 76 -6.76 -31.57 -4.52
CA SER A 76 -7.83 -32.42 -3.98
C SER A 76 -8.35 -33.48 -4.96
N THR A 77 -8.01 -33.35 -6.25
CA THR A 77 -8.48 -34.23 -7.32
C THR A 77 -7.56 -35.45 -7.55
N PHE A 78 -6.52 -35.64 -6.72
CA PHE A 78 -5.60 -36.78 -6.77
C PHE A 78 -5.86 -37.81 -5.67
#